data_AF-J9B7V8-F1
#
_entry.id   AF-J9B7V8-F1
#
_cell.length_a   1.000
_cell.length_b   1.000
_cell.length_c   1.000
_cell.angle_alpha   90.00
_cell.angle_beta   90.00
_cell.angle_gamma   90.00
#
_symmetry.space_group_name_H-M   'P 1'
#
loop_
_entity.id
_entity.type
_entity.pdbx_description
1 polymer ?
#
loop_
_entity_poly.entity_id
_entity_poly.type
_entity_poly.pdbx_seq_one_letter_code
_entity_poly.pdbx_strand_id
1 'polypeptide(L)' 'MPPVPSIPPALTGSKEGTFAFLTVRDRWPKILGKIVDQVHRYRHAHIAVHGEVV' A
#
# COMPACT_ATOMS: atom_id res chain seq x y z
N MET A 1 -26.39 13.97 29.74
CA MET A 1 -25.46 13.72 28.62
C MET A 1 -25.61 12.26 28.24
N PRO A 2 -25.96 11.90 27.00
CA PRO A 2 -25.99 10.50 26.61
C PRO A 2 -24.57 9.92 26.66
N PRO A 3 -24.38 8.64 27.00
CA PRO A 3 -23.06 8.03 27.00
C PRO A 3 -22.49 8.05 25.58
N VAL A 4 -21.30 8.62 25.43
CA VAL A 4 -20.57 8.60 24.16
C VAL A 4 -20.39 7.13 23.77
N PRO A 5 -20.74 6.70 22.55
CA PRO A 5 -20.48 5.34 22.11
C PRO A 5 -18.98 5.07 22.24
N SER A 6 -18.60 4.06 23.04
CA SER A 6 -17.20 3.67 23.19
C SER A 6 -16.75 2.97 21.90
N ILE A 7 -16.31 3.76 20.92
CA ILE A 7 -15.79 3.24 19.67
C ILE A 7 -14.52 2.43 19.99
N PRO A 8 -14.45 1.15 19.61
CA PRO A 8 -13.24 0.36 19.84
C PRO A 8 -12.06 0.97 19.05
N PRO A 9 -10.83 0.82 19.56
CA PRO A 9 -9.65 1.37 18.90
C PRO A 9 -9.49 0.80 17.48
N ALA A 10 -9.01 1.63 16.57
CA ALA A 10 -8.75 1.23 15.20
C ALA A 10 -7.77 0.04 15.15
N LEU A 11 -7.99 -0.86 14.19
CA LEU A 11 -7.08 -1.96 13.96
C LEU A 11 -5.76 -1.40 13.41
N THR A 12 -4.68 -1.61 14.17
CA THR A 12 -3.34 -1.15 13.80
C THR A 12 -2.44 -2.33 13.48
N GLY A 13 -1.42 -2.07 12.67
CA GLY A 13 -0.34 -3.03 12.41
C GLY A 13 0.65 -3.16 13.57
N SER A 14 0.39 -2.59 14.74
CA SER A 14 1.34 -2.56 15.87
C SER A 14 1.27 -3.80 16.76
N LYS A 15 0.14 -4.51 16.74
CA LYS A 15 -0.06 -5.70 17.60
C LYS A 15 0.38 -6.97 16.88
N GLU A 16 1.50 -7.55 17.32
CA GLU A 16 2.00 -8.82 16.80
C GLU A 16 0.96 -9.95 16.89
N GLY A 17 1.03 -10.88 15.94
CA GLY A 17 0.06 -11.99 15.81
C GLY A 17 -1.29 -11.59 15.21
N THR A 18 -1.57 -10.30 15.03
CA THR A 18 -2.77 -9.86 14.30
C THR A 18 -2.58 -9.94 12.78
N PHE A 19 -3.69 -10.13 12.06
CA PHE A 19 -3.67 -10.09 10.60
C PHE A 19 -3.20 -8.73 10.06
N ALA A 20 -3.52 -7.62 10.75
CA ALA A 20 -3.06 -6.30 10.36
C ALA A 20 -1.53 -6.17 10.45
N PHE A 21 -0.93 -6.68 11.52
CA PHE A 21 0.53 -6.73 11.65
C PHE A 21 1.17 -7.54 10.52
N LEU A 22 0.67 -8.75 10.24
CA LEU A 22 1.18 -9.59 9.14
C LEU A 22 1.01 -8.92 7.77
N THR A 23 -0.09 -8.20 7.56
CA THR A 23 -0.35 -7.50 6.30
C THR A 23 0.62 -6.35 6.08
N VAL A 24 0.83 -5.51 7.10
CA VAL A 24 1.79 -4.39 7.03
C VAL A 24 3.22 -4.90 6.88
N ARG A 25 3.59 -5.95 7.63
CA ARG A 25 4.94 -6.51 7.60
C ARG A 25 5.28 -7.22 6.28
N ASP A 26 4.39 -8.08 5.79
CA ASP A 26 4.75 -9.03 4.72
C ASP A 26 4.13 -8.66 3.36
N ARG A 27 2.88 -8.18 3.35
CA ARG A 27 2.13 -7.97 2.10
C ARG A 27 2.42 -6.61 1.49
N TRP A 28 2.55 -5.55 2.30
CA TRP A 28 2.83 -4.21 1.80
C TRP A 28 4.15 -4.12 1.04
N PRO A 29 5.28 -4.68 1.53
CA PRO A 29 6.53 -4.68 0.76
C PRO A 29 6.39 -5.41 -0.58
N LYS A 30 5.65 -6.52 -0.61
CA LYS A 30 5.40 -7.28 -1.85
C LYS A 30 4.57 -6.49 -2.86
N ILE A 31 3.57 -5.74 -2.40
CA ILE A 31 2.74 -4.87 -3.25
C ILE A 31 3.59 -3.74 -3.82
N LEU A 32 4.39 -3.06 -2.99
CA LEU A 32 5.28 -1.99 -3.44
C LEU A 32 6.29 -2.50 -4.46
N GLY A 33 6.91 -3.66 -4.21
CA GLY A 33 7.82 -4.29 -5.17
C GLY A 33 7.15 -4.58 -6.51
N LYS A 34 5.90 -5.06 -6.50
CA LYS A 34 5.14 -5.29 -7.73
C LYS A 34 4.84 -3.99 -8.49
N ILE A 35 4.53 -2.91 -7.78
CA ILE A 35 4.29 -1.60 -8.39
C ILE A 35 5.57 -1.10 -9.07
N VAL A 36 6.72 -1.16 -8.39
CA VAL A 36 8.03 -0.78 -8.96
C VAL A 36 8.34 -1.59 -10.21
N ASP A 37 8.21 -2.93 -10.12
CA ASP A 37 8.43 -3.83 -11.25
C ASP A 37 7.49 -3.52 -12.44
N GLN A 38 6.23 -3.20 -12.15
CA GLN A 38 5.27 -2.79 -13.17
C GLN A 38 5.71 -1.48 -13.87
N VAL A 39 6.08 -0.46 -13.11
CA VAL A 39 6.58 0.81 -13.68
C VAL A 39 7.81 0.58 -14.56
N HIS A 40 8.75 -0.27 -14.11
CA HIS A 40 9.92 -0.62 -14.91
C HIS A 40 9.54 -1.32 -16.23
N ARG A 41 8.62 -2.30 -16.19
CA ARG A 41 8.18 -3.03 -17.39
C ARG A 41 7.45 -2.13 -18.39
N TYR A 42 6.64 -1.19 -17.91
CA TYR A 42 5.92 -0.26 -18.78
C TYR A 42 6.70 1.01 -19.12
N ARG A 43 7.96 1.14 -18.67
CA ARG A 43 8.80 2.34 -18.91
C ARG A 43 8.83 2.75 -20.37
N HIS A 44 9.03 1.81 -21.30
CA HIS A 44 9.07 2.11 -22.73
C HIS A 44 7.72 2.56 -23.28
N ALA A 45 6.61 1.99 -22.81
CA ALA A 45 5.27 2.44 -23.16
C ALA A 45 4.99 3.85 -22.62
N HIS A 46 5.40 4.14 -21.38
CA HIS A 46 5.29 5.48 -20.81
C HIS A 46 6.13 6.51 -21.58
N ILE A 47 7.34 6.16 -22.01
CA ILE A 47 8.18 7.03 -22.86
C ILE A 47 7.54 7.24 -24.23
N ALA A 48 6.98 6.20 -24.85
CA ALA A 48 6.34 6.33 -26.16
C ALA A 48 5.07 7.21 -26.14
N VAL A 49 4.33 7.21 -25.02
CA VAL A 49 3.07 7.97 -24.88
C VAL A 49 3.29 9.37 -24.32
N HIS A 50 4.28 9.58 -23.45
CA HIS A 50 4.49 10.84 -22.72
C HIS A 50 5.89 11.44 -22.88
N GLY A 51 6.81 10.76 -23.56
CA GLY A 51 8.11 11.33 -23.92
C GLY A 51 7.92 12.28 -25.08
N GLU A 52 7.90 13.59 -24.80
CA GLU A 52 7.97 14.60 -25.85
C GLU A 52 9.22 14.40 -26.71
N VAL A 53 9.00 14.59 -28.01
CA VAL A 53 9.99 14.68 -29.08
C VAL A 53 10.87 15.90 -28.80
N VAL A 54 12.18 15.67 -28.67
CA VAL A 54 13.21 16.71 -28.86
C VAL A 54 14.06 16.30 -30.04
#